data_AF-A0A3N5PYV7-F1
#
_entry.id   AF-A0A3N5PYV7-F1
#
_cell.length_a   1.000
_cell.length_b   1.000
_cell.length_c   1.000
_cell.angle_alpha   90.00
_cell.angle_beta   90.00
_cell.angle_gamma   90.00
#
_symmetry.space_group_name_H-M   'P 1'
#
loop_
_entity.id
_entity.type
_entity.pdbx_description
1 polymer ?
#
loop_
_entity_poly.entity_id
_entity_poly.type
_entity_poly.pdbx_seq_one_letter_code
_entity_poly.pdbx_strand_id
1 'polypeptide(L)' 'IMGFEEESKRMKVLSINPGYSRKDVQDNCGFELLWADKITDTDPPHDNELRILREEVDPQRYIIGR' A
#
# COMPACT_ATOMS: atom_id res chain seq x y z
N ILE A 1 -1.05 1.21 2.37
CA ILE A 1 -0.21 0.85 3.54
C ILE A 1 -1.08 0.65 4.78
N MET A 2 -0.91 -0.49 5.45
CA MET A 2 -1.59 -0.83 6.71
C MET A 2 -0.56 -0.97 7.84
N GLY A 3 -0.94 -0.57 9.04
CA GLY A 3 -0.18 -0.75 10.27
C GLY A 3 -1.09 -1.20 11.41
N PHE A 4 -0.61 -1.05 12.64
CA PHE A 4 -1.36 -1.39 13.85
C PHE A 4 -1.44 -0.17 14.76
N GLU A 5 -2.59 0.01 15.39
CA GLU A 5 -2.75 1.00 16.44
C GLU A 5 -2.05 0.52 17.72
N GLU A 6 -1.39 1.43 18.44
CA GLU A 6 -0.41 1.07 19.47
C GLU A 6 -1.04 0.42 20.72
N GLU A 7 -2.30 0.71 21.01
CA GLU A 7 -2.96 0.35 22.27
C GLU A 7 -3.86 -0.88 22.09
N SER A 8 -4.81 -0.79 21.16
CA SER A 8 -5.77 -1.84 20.79
C SER A 8 -5.17 -2.94 19.91
N LYS A 9 -4.00 -2.71 19.30
CA LYS A 9 -3.38 -3.59 18.28
C LYS A 9 -4.31 -3.91 17.11
N ARG A 10 -5.33 -3.08 16.89
CA ARG A 10 -6.21 -3.20 15.72
C ARG A 10 -5.50 -2.73 14.47
N MET A 11 -5.88 -3.33 13.34
CA MET A 11 -5.36 -2.93 12.04
C MET A 11 -5.83 -1.52 11.70
N LYS A 12 -4.89 -0.67 11.28
CA LYS A 12 -5.10 0.74 10.96
C LYS A 12 -4.53 1.06 9.58
N VAL A 13 -5.32 1.69 8.73
CA VAL A 13 -4.88 2.14 7.40
C VAL A 13 -4.13 3.47 7.55
N LEU A 14 -2.88 3.48 7.10
CA LEU A 14 -1.98 4.63 7.19
C LEU A 14 -1.94 5.43 5.88
N SER A 15 -2.02 4.73 4.75
CA SER A 15 -1.97 5.33 3.42
C SER A 15 -2.72 4.46 2.41
N ILE A 16 -3.25 5.06 1.35
CA ILE A 16 -3.95 4.35 0.27
C ILE A 16 -3.13 4.53 -1.01
N ASN A 17 -3.06 3.47 -1.80
CA ASN A 17 -2.42 3.55 -3.11
C ASN A 17 -3.32 4.36 -4.06
N PRO A 18 -2.73 5.23 -4.90
CA PRO A 18 -3.50 6.02 -5.85
C PRO A 18 -4.34 5.10 -6.76
N GLY A 19 -5.62 5.45 -6.92
CA GLY A 19 -6.58 4.66 -7.72
C GLY A 19 -7.53 3.76 -6.91
N TYR A 20 -7.38 3.69 -5.59
CA TYR A 20 -8.32 2.99 -4.70
C TYR A 20 -8.99 3.95 -3.72
N SER A 21 -10.27 3.73 -3.44
CA SER A 21 -11.02 4.50 -2.44
C SER A 21 -10.98 3.85 -1.06
N ARG A 22 -11.33 4.62 -0.02
CA ARG A 22 -11.52 4.08 1.34
C ARG A 22 -12.56 2.96 1.37
N LYS A 23 -13.60 3.10 0.54
CA LYS A 23 -14.66 2.11 0.43
C LYS A 23 -14.13 0.80 -0.16
N ASP A 24 -13.33 0.87 -1.23
CA ASP A 24 -12.74 -0.33 -1.82
C ASP A 24 -11.87 -1.09 -0.81
N VAL A 25 -11.08 -0.36 -0.02
CA VAL A 25 -10.24 -0.97 1.02
C VAL A 25 -11.09 -1.60 2.13
N GLN A 26 -12.19 -0.96 2.55
CA GLN A 26 -13.09 -1.49 3.57
C GLN A 26 -13.90 -2.69 3.07
N ASP A 27 -14.40 -2.66 1.83
CA ASP A 27 -15.22 -3.72 1.24
C ASP A 27 -14.40 -5.00 0.98
N ASN A 28 -13.09 -4.87 0.74
CA ASN A 28 -12.17 -6.00 0.60
C ASN A 28 -11.63 -6.54 1.94
N CYS A 29 -11.93 -5.87 3.06
CA CYS A 29 -11.52 -6.32 4.39
C CYS A 29 -12.72 -6.87 5.16
N GLY A 30 -12.66 -8.13 5.58
CA GLY A 30 -13.74 -8.82 6.31
C GLY A 30 -13.99 -8.33 7.74
N PHE A 31 -13.42 -7.19 8.13
CA PHE A 31 -13.58 -6.54 9.42
C PHE A 31 -13.44 -5.01 9.27
N GLU A 32 -13.96 -4.26 10.22
CA GLU A 32 -13.86 -2.80 10.24
C GLU A 32 -12.43 -2.33 10.46
N LEU A 33 -11.93 -1.49 9.57
CA LEU A 33 -10.57 -0.94 9.64
C LEU A 33 -10.55 0.39 10.39
N LEU A 34 -9.53 0.57 11.23
CA LEU A 34 -9.24 1.89 11.78
C LEU A 34 -8.53 2.75 10.72
N TRP A 35 -8.70 4.05 10.81
CA TRP A 35 -8.12 5.01 9.88
C TRP A 35 -7.18 5.97 10.61
N ALA A 36 -6.02 6.28 10.04
CA ALA A 36 -5.19 7.36 10.53
C ALA A 36 -5.88 8.72 10.35
N ASP A 37 -5.69 9.62 11.32
CA ASP A 37 -6.24 10.98 11.27
C ASP A 37 -5.74 11.76 10.05
N LYS A 38 -4.52 11.44 9.61
CA LYS A 38 -3.94 11.89 8.34
C LYS A 38 -3.64 10.67 7.49
N ILE A 39 -4.51 10.41 6.52
CA ILE A 39 -4.23 9.48 5.43
C ILE A 39 -3.53 10.28 4.35
N THR A 40 -2.30 9.90 4.03
CA THR A 40 -1.59 10.41 2.86
C THR A 40 -1.73 9.40 1.72
N ASP A 41 -1.71 9.86 0.48
CA ASP A 41 -1.55 8.94 -0.65
C ASP A 41 -0.13 8.38 -0.64
N THR A 42 0.03 7.13 -1.08
CA THR A 42 1.37 6.55 -1.25
C THR A 42 1.99 7.16 -2.50
N ASP A 43 3.18 7.76 -2.37
CA ASP A 43 3.90 8.30 -3.51
C ASP A 43 4.16 7.23 -4.57
N PRO A 44 4.02 7.55 -5.86
CA PRO A 44 4.37 6.63 -6.92
C PRO A 44 5.88 6.33 -6.86
N PRO A 45 6.31 5.12 -7.28
CA PRO A 45 7.73 4.78 -7.32
C PRO A 45 8.50 5.71 -8.25
N HIS A 46 9.70 6.13 -7.83
CA HIS A 46 10.56 6.99 -8.63
C HIS A 46 11.21 6.23 -9.79
N ASP A 47 11.59 6.95 -10.85
CA ASP A 47 12.21 6.37 -12.05
C ASP A 47 13.46 5.53 -11.74
N ASN A 48 14.28 5.95 -10.78
CA ASN A 48 15.47 5.20 -10.37
C ASN A 48 15.12 3.88 -9.66
N GLU A 49 14.08 3.88 -8.82
CA GLU A 49 13.60 2.67 -8.14
C GLU A 49 13.02 1.68 -9.15
N LEU A 50 12.27 2.20 -10.13
CA LEU A 50 11.74 1.41 -11.25
C LEU A 50 12.86 0.83 -12.11
N ARG A 51 13.93 1.58 -12.40
CA ARG A 51 15.09 1.10 -13.14
C ARG A 51 15.77 -0.04 -12.41
N ILE A 52 16.11 0.15 -11.12
CA ILE A 52 16.73 -0.89 -10.29
C ILE A 52 15.85 -2.13 -10.24
N LEU A 53 14.54 -1.97 -10.04
CA LEU A 53 13.60 -3.08 -9.99
C LEU A 53 13.56 -3.86 -11.30
N ARG A 54 13.54 -3.17 -12.45
CA ARG A 54 13.38 -3.77 -13.79
C ARG A 54 14.68 -4.32 -14.38
N GLU A 55 15.83 -3.81 -13.96
CA GLU A 55 17.13 -4.14 -14.58
C GLU A 55 18.02 -4.96 -13.65
N GLU A 56 17.94 -4.73 -12.34
CA GLU A 56 18.88 -5.31 -11.36
C GLU A 56 18.22 -6.36 -10.46
N VAL A 57 17.01 -6.10 -9.96
CA VAL A 57 16.33 -6.96 -8.98
C VAL A 57 15.41 -8.00 -9.63
N ASP A 58 14.59 -7.58 -10.60
CA ASP A 58 13.64 -8.46 -11.31
C ASP A 58 13.70 -8.28 -12.84
N PRO A 59 14.88 -8.52 -13.47
CA PRO A 59 15.03 -8.42 -14.92
C PRO A 59 14.17 -9.43 -15.70
N GLN A 60 13.86 -10.57 -15.08
CA GLN A 60 13.02 -11.61 -15.67
C GLN A 60 11.51 -11.38 -15.44
N ARG A 61 11.14 -10.30 -14.73
CA ARG A 61 9.76 -9.85 -14.46
C ARG A 61 8.88 -10.89 -13.76
N TYR A 62 9.42 -11.68 -12.83
CA TYR A 62 8.63 -12.63 -12.05
C TYR A 62 7.63 -11.95 -11.11
N ILE A 63 7.95 -10.73 -10.65
CA ILE A 63 7.18 -10.00 -9.64
C ILE A 63 6.34 -8.90 -10.31
N ILE A 64 6.92 -8.17 -11.27
CA ILE A 64 6.24 -7.04 -11.95
C ILE A 64 5.60 -7.38 -13.30
N GLY A 65 5.75 -8.60 -13.81
CA GLY A 65 5.29 -9.01 -15.15
C GLY A 65 3.97 -9.77 -15.18
N ARG A 66 3.23 -9.83 -14.07
CA ARG A 66 2.03 -10.67 -13.90
C ARG A 66 0.76 -9.85 -13.71
#